data_AF-A0A258IKW7-F1
#
_entry.id   AF-A0A258IKW7-F1
#
_cell.length_a   1.000
_cell.length_b   1.000
_cell.length_c   1.000
_cell.angle_alpha   90.00
_cell.angle_beta   90.00
_cell.angle_gamma   90.00
#
_symmetry.space_group_name_H-M   'P 1'
#
loop_
_entity.id
_entity.type
_entity.pdbx_description
1 polymer ?
#
loop_
_entity_poly.entity_id
_entity_poly.type
_entity_poly.pdbx_seq_one_letter_code
_entity_poly.pdbx_strand_id
1 'polypeptide(L)' 'MAEILNLNRARKARAKAEDKTRAAENRARFGRAKADKALEAARADKLRRDLDGAKRED' A
#
# COMPACT_ATOMS: atom_id res chain seq x y z
N MET A 1 9.58 30.55 35.67
CA MET A 1 10.60 29.59 35.21
C MET A 1 10.36 29.35 33.74
N ALA A 2 11.31 29.67 32.86
CA ALA A 2 11.13 29.44 31.43
C ALA A 2 11.41 27.97 31.12
N GLU A 3 10.44 27.26 30.53
CA GLU A 3 10.68 25.93 29.98
C GLU A 3 11.61 26.06 28.77
N ILE A 4 12.84 25.55 28.90
CA ILE A 4 13.79 25.50 27.80
C ILE A 4 13.34 24.36 26.87
N LEU A 5 12.47 24.68 25.93
CA LEU A 5 12.00 23.72 24.94
C LEU A 5 13.10 23.43 23.92
N ASN A 6 13.56 22.18 23.88
CA ASN A 6 14.52 21.75 22.88
C ASN A 6 13.84 21.61 21.50
N LEU A 7 13.99 22.64 20.67
CA LEU A 7 13.41 22.71 19.32
C LEU A 7 13.89 21.56 18.41
N ASN A 8 15.08 20.99 18.64
CA ASN A 8 15.57 19.85 17.86
C ASN A 8 14.76 18.57 18.16
N ARG A 9 14.37 18.36 19.43
CA ARG A 9 13.48 17.23 19.78
C ARG A 9 12.09 17.42 19.16
N ALA A 10 11.55 18.65 19.19
CA ALA A 10 10.26 18.96 18.58
C ALA A 10 10.28 18.74 17.05
N ARG A 11 11.32 19.20 16.35
CA ARG A 11 11.50 18.97 14.90
C ARG A 11 11.61 17.47 14.57
N LYS A 12 12.40 16.72 15.33
CA LYS A 12 12.51 15.26 15.14
C LYS A 12 11.18 14.53 15.39
N ALA A 13 10.40 14.97 16.37
CA ALA A 13 9.08 14.40 16.62
C ALA A 13 8.12 14.65 15.45
N ARG A 14 8.12 15.87 14.89
CA ARG A 14 7.34 16.22 13.69
C ARG A 14 7.75 15.38 12.48
N ALA A 15 9.04 15.29 12.18
CA ALA A 15 9.53 14.47 11.06
C ALA A 15 9.09 12.99 11.19
N LYS A 16 9.24 12.40 12.39
CA LYS A 16 8.78 11.03 12.66
C LYS A 16 7.26 10.86 12.49
N ALA A 17 6.47 11.88 12.81
CA ALA A 17 5.02 11.83 12.62
C ALA A 17 4.66 11.87 11.12
N GLU A 18 5.30 12.76 10.36
CA GLU A 18 5.12 12.86 8.90
C GLU A 18 5.55 11.58 8.16
N ASP A 19 6.63 10.93 8.58
CA ASP A 19 7.06 9.67 7.98
C ASP A 19 6.04 8.54 8.24
N LYS A 20 5.42 8.52 9.43
CA LYS A 20 4.38 7.56 9.76
C LYS A 20 3.11 7.77 8.93
N THR A 21 2.68 9.01 8.71
CA THR A 21 1.51 9.31 7.88
C THR A 21 1.77 8.93 6.43
N ARG A 22 2.94 9.30 5.88
CA ARG A 22 3.36 8.87 4.53
C ARG A 22 3.42 7.36 4.39
N ALA A 23 3.91 6.64 5.39
CA ALA A 23 3.92 5.18 5.37
C ALA A 23 2.51 4.58 5.38
N ALA A 24 1.57 5.15 6.14
CA ALA A 24 0.18 4.72 6.13
C ALA A 24 -0.50 4.99 4.78
N GLU A 25 -0.27 6.17 4.20
CA GLU A 25 -0.74 6.51 2.85
C GLU A 25 -0.15 5.57 1.81
N ASN A 26 1.14 5.25 1.88
CA ASN A 26 1.77 4.33 0.95
C ASN A 26 1.29 2.89 1.13
N ARG A 27 0.95 2.45 2.35
CA ARG A 27 0.28 1.17 2.56
C ARG A 27 -1.13 1.15 1.97
N ALA A 28 -1.89 2.23 2.09
CA ALA A 28 -3.20 2.34 1.47
C ALA A 28 -3.10 2.39 -0.07
N ARG A 29 -2.15 3.16 -0.61
CA ARG A 29 -1.95 3.39 -2.05
C ARG A 29 -1.28 2.22 -2.76
N PHE A 30 -0.27 1.61 -2.13
CA PHE A 30 0.60 0.62 -2.76
C PHE A 30 0.64 -0.74 -2.01
N GLY A 31 0.10 -0.79 -0.79
CA GLY A 31 0.19 -1.94 0.11
C GLY A 31 -0.88 -2.99 -0.09
N ARG A 32 -1.34 -3.24 -1.33
CA ARG A 32 -1.94 -4.55 -1.62
C ARG A 32 -0.93 -5.61 -1.17
N ALA A 33 -1.33 -6.47 -0.23
CA ALA A 33 -0.43 -7.49 0.29
C ALA A 33 0.00 -8.40 -0.87
N LYS A 34 1.19 -9.00 -0.78
CA LYS A 34 1.63 -9.98 -1.79
C LYS A 34 0.58 -11.09 -1.99
N ALA A 35 -0.12 -11.48 -0.91
CA ALA A 35 -1.23 -12.41 -0.94
C ALA A 35 -2.42 -11.88 -1.77
N ASP A 36 -2.84 -10.63 -1.59
CA ASP A 36 -3.95 -10.04 -2.35
C ASP A 36 -3.59 -9.90 -3.83
N LYS A 37 -2.35 -9.52 -4.14
CA LYS A 37 -1.86 -9.46 -5.53
C LYS A 37 -1.86 -10.84 -6.19
N ALA A 38 -1.43 -11.88 -5.46
CA ALA A 38 -1.42 -13.25 -5.98
C ALA A 38 -2.84 -13.79 -6.19
N LEU A 39 -3.75 -13.49 -5.27
CA LEU A 39 -5.14 -13.91 -5.35
C LEU A 39 -5.88 -13.24 -6.52
N GLU A 40 -5.63 -11.95 -6.75
CA GLU A 40 -6.15 -11.24 -7.92
C GLU A 40 -5.54 -11.75 -9.24
N ALA A 41 -4.24 -12.05 -9.27
CA ALA A 41 -3.61 -12.67 -10.44
C ALA A 41 -4.22 -14.04 -10.77
N ALA A 42 -4.42 -14.90 -9.76
CA ALA A 42 -5.06 -16.20 -9.93
C ALA A 42 -6.51 -16.08 -10.42
N ARG A 43 -7.26 -15.07 -9.94
CA ARG A 43 -8.61 -14.77 -10.42
C ARG A 43 -8.62 -14.30 -11.87
N ALA A 44 -7.70 -13.42 -12.25
CA ALA A 44 -7.55 -12.95 -13.62
C ALA A 44 -7.16 -14.08 -14.59
N ASP A 45 -6.25 -14.96 -14.18
CA ASP A 45 -5.84 -16.12 -14.98
C ASP A 45 -6.98 -17.12 -15.16
N LYS A 46 -7.76 -17.38 -14.10
CA LYS A 46 -8.96 -18.22 -14.20
C LYS A 46 -9.95 -17.61 -15.20
N LEU A 47 -10.25 -16.32 -15.07
CA LEU A 47 -11.16 -15.63 -15.98
C LEU A 47 -10.67 -15.69 -17.43
N ARG A 48 -9.36 -15.52 -17.68
CA ARG A 48 -8.78 -15.69 -19.03
C ARG A 48 -8.98 -17.09 -19.57
N ARG A 49 -8.70 -18.13 -18.78
CA ARG A 49 -8.92 -19.52 -19.20
C ARG A 49 -10.38 -19.82 -19.49
N ASP A 50 -11.28 -19.33 -18.65
CA ASP A 50 -12.71 -19.51 -18.82
C ASP A 50 -13.20 -18.83 -20.11
N LEU A 51 -12.69 -17.63 -20.41
CA LEU A 51 -12.99 -16.90 -21.66
C LEU A 51 -12.37 -17.55 -22.89
N ASP A 52 -11.12 -17.99 -22.81
CA ASP A 52 -10.44 -18.65 -23.92
C ASP A 52 -11.06 -20.03 -24.22
N GLY A 53 -11.51 -20.78 -23.20
CA GLY A 53 -12.28 -22.01 -23.39
C GLY A 53 -13.71 -21.78 -23.88
N ALA A 54 -14.27 -20.59 -23.63
CA ALA A 54 -15.58 -20.19 -24.15
C ALA A 54 -15.53 -19.56 -25.55
N LYS A 55 -14.34 -19.22 -26.06
CA LYS A 55 -14.18 -18.80 -27.46
C LYS A 55 -14.44 -20.00 -28.37
N ARG A 56 -15.52 -19.91 -29.14
CA ARG A 56 -15.73 -20.76 -30.31
C ARG A 56 -14.86 -20.19 -31.42
N GLU A 57 -13.96 -21.02 -31.94
CA GLU A 57 -13.32 -20.73 -33.23
C GLU A 57 -14.40 -20.91 -34.30
N ASP A 58 -14.79 -19.79 -34.92
CA ASP A 58 -15.47 -19.80 -36.22
C ASP A 58 -14.42 -19.98 -37.34
#